data_AF-A0A6I3SS32-F1
#
_entry.id   AF-A0A6I3SS32-F1
#
_cell.length_a   1.000
_cell.length_b   1.000
_cell.length_c   1.000
_cell.angle_alpha   90.00
_cell.angle_beta   90.00
_cell.angle_gamma   90.00
#
_symmetry.space_group_name_H-M   'P 1'
#
loop_
_entity.id
_entity.type
_entity.pdbx_description
1 polymer ?
#
loop_
_entity_poly.entity_id
_entity_poly.type
_entity_poly.pdbx_seq_one_letter_code
_entity_poly.pdbx_strand_id
1 'polypeptide(L)' 'MLITVETGRVLELRRLVARACGNRLSFMRMQPIDHATRMQVWLRVAEPGVQKIVDAVTRALPSAQLGRVVPA' A
#
# COMPACT_ATOMS: atom_id res chain seq x y z
N MET A 1 0.42 -23.15 -0.12
CA MET A 1 0.78 -22.57 1.18
C MET A 1 -0.29 -21.57 1.57
N LEU A 2 -0.99 -21.78 2.69
CA LEU A 2 -2.02 -20.87 3.18
C LEU A 2 -1.35 -19.84 4.10
N ILE A 3 -1.36 -18.59 3.70
CA ILE A 3 -0.81 -17.48 4.47
C ILE A 3 -2.00 -16.75 5.11
N THR A 4 -2.10 -16.79 6.43
CA THR A 4 -3.21 -16.20 7.18
C THR A 4 -2.84 -14.78 7.59
N VAL A 5 -3.63 -13.80 7.16
CA VAL A 5 -3.38 -12.38 7.46
C VAL A 5 -4.50 -11.85 8.34
N GLU A 6 -4.15 -11.08 9.38
CA GLU A 6 -5.13 -10.40 10.22
C GLU A 6 -5.94 -9.41 9.37
N THR A 7 -7.22 -9.70 9.17
CA THR A 7 -8.10 -8.92 8.28
C THR A 7 -8.27 -7.47 8.75
N GLY A 8 -8.21 -7.22 10.06
CA GLY A 8 -8.30 -5.87 10.65
C GLY A 8 -7.18 -4.95 10.15
N ARG A 9 -5.93 -5.43 10.19
CA ARG A 9 -4.75 -4.68 9.73
C ARG A 9 -4.81 -4.38 8.23
N VAL A 10 -5.26 -5.34 7.44
CA VAL A 10 -5.45 -5.17 5.99
C VAL A 10 -6.51 -4.12 5.69
N LEU A 11 -7.60 -4.12 6.46
CA LEU A 11 -8.69 -3.15 6.30
C LEU A 11 -8.25 -1.74 6.69
N GLU A 12 -7.48 -1.60 7.77
CA GLU A 12 -6.90 -0.32 8.19
C GLU A 12 -5.96 0.24 7.12
N LEU A 13 -5.06 -0.58 6.58
CA LEU A 13 -4.15 -0.17 5.52
C LEU A 13 -4.92 0.27 4.27
N ARG A 14 -5.93 -0.50 3.86
CA ARG A 14 -6.82 -0.12 2.74
C ARG A 14 -7.51 1.22 2.99
N ARG A 15 -8.01 1.46 4.20
CA ARG A 15 -8.67 2.72 4.57
C ARG A 15 -7.69 3.89 4.57
N LEU A 16 -6.49 3.70 5.10
CA LEU A 16 -5.43 4.72 5.13
C LEU A 16 -5.04 5.13 3.71
N VAL A 17 -4.78 4.15 2.85
CA VAL A 17 -4.48 4.37 1.43
C VAL A 17 -5.64 5.09 0.74
N ALA A 18 -6.88 4.62 0.89
CA ALA A 18 -8.04 5.24 0.27
C ALA A 18 -8.22 6.71 0.71
N ARG A 19 -7.98 7.02 1.99
CA ARG A 19 -8.03 8.40 2.51
C ARG A 19 -6.90 9.26 1.96
N ALA A 20 -5.67 8.74 1.91
CA ALA A 20 -4.51 9.47 1.41
C ALA A 20 -4.59 9.75 -0.10
N CYS A 21 -5.07 8.78 -0.88
CA CYS A 21 -5.16 8.86 -2.33
C CYS A 21 -6.44 9.57 -2.81
N GLY A 22 -7.52 9.47 -2.04
CA GLY A 22 -8.87 9.87 -2.46
C GLY A 22 -9.24 9.22 -3.81
N ASN A 23 -9.86 10.02 -4.68
CA ASN A 23 -10.32 9.58 -6.01
C ASN A 23 -9.17 9.29 -7.01
N ARG A 24 -7.90 9.42 -6.58
CA ARG A 24 -6.72 9.21 -7.44
C ARG A 24 -6.20 7.78 -7.43
N LEU A 25 -6.72 6.93 -6.54
CA LEU A 25 -6.37 5.50 -6.50
C LEU A 25 -7.20 4.75 -7.54
N SER A 26 -6.55 4.26 -8.60
CA SER A 26 -7.21 3.45 -9.63
C SER A 26 -7.16 1.96 -9.31
N PHE A 27 -6.11 1.51 -8.64
CA PHE A 27 -5.92 0.09 -8.34
C PHE A 27 -5.07 -0.09 -7.09
N MET A 28 -5.42 -1.08 -6.27
CA MET A 28 -4.63 -1.54 -5.15
C MET A 28 -4.57 -3.06 -5.15
N ARG A 29 -3.36 -3.61 -5.03
CA ARG A 29 -3.13 -5.03 -4.79
C ARG A 29 -2.35 -5.19 -3.50
N MET A 30 -2.74 -6.17 -2.69
CA MET A 30 -2.05 -6.52 -1.46
C MET A 30 -1.68 -8.00 -1.54
N GLN A 31 -0.45 -8.34 -1.17
CA GLN A 31 0.03 -9.71 -1.14
C GLN A 31 0.85 -9.92 0.12
N PRO A 32 0.46 -10.87 1.00
CA PRO A 32 1.28 -11.20 2.12
C PRO A 32 2.52 -11.94 1.64
N ILE A 33 3.65 -11.61 2.25
CA ILE A 33 4.96 -12.23 2.02
C ILE A 33 5.54 -12.65 3.37
N ASP A 34 6.60 -13.46 3.34
CA ASP A 34 7.35 -13.87 4.53
C ASP A 34 6.46 -14.41 5.67
N HIS A 35 5.74 -15.51 5.40
CA HIS A 35 4.86 -16.16 6.38
C HIS A 35 3.80 -15.22 7.02
N ALA A 36 3.30 -14.26 6.25
CA ALA A 36 2.34 -13.22 6.70
C ALA A 36 2.92 -12.13 7.61
N THR A 37 4.22 -12.14 7.90
CA THR A 37 4.84 -11.12 8.75
C THR A 37 5.05 -9.80 8.00
N ARG A 38 4.99 -9.83 6.67
CA ARG A 38 5.16 -8.67 5.79
C ARG A 38 4.07 -8.63 4.73
N MET A 39 3.76 -7.43 4.26
CA MET A 39 2.75 -7.19 3.22
C MET A 39 3.35 -6.35 2.11
N GLN A 40 3.26 -6.84 0.88
CA GLN A 40 3.52 -6.02 -0.31
C GLN A 40 2.23 -5.38 -0.78
N VAL A 41 2.27 -4.06 -1.00
CA VAL A 41 1.13 -3.30 -1.50
C VAL A 41 1.55 -2.55 -2.75
N TRP A 42 0.80 -2.75 -3.83
CA TRP A 42 0.94 -2.00 -5.07
C TRP A 42 -0.21 -1.04 -5.21
N LEU A 43 0.11 0.21 -5.49
CA LEU A 43 -0.85 1.27 -5.71
C LEU A 43 -0.66 1.82 -7.11
N ARG A 44 -1.74 1.86 -7.90
CA ARG A 44 -1.79 2.66 -9.11
C ARG A 44 -2.47 3.98 -8.77
N VAL A 45 -1.72 5.06 -8.90
CA VAL A 45 -2.16 6.41 -8.57
C VAL A 45 -1.99 7.29 -9.81
N ALA A 46 -2.99 8.11 -10.09
CA ALA A 46 -2.86 9.17 -11.08
C ALA A 46 -2.03 10.36 -10.55
N GLU A 47 -1.16 10.93 -11.39
CA GLU A 47 -0.51 12.20 -11.09
C GLU A 47 -1.55 13.34 -10.94
N PRO A 48 -1.30 14.36 -10.09
CA PRO A 48 -0.12 14.61 -9.26
C PRO A 48 -0.15 13.94 -7.86
N GLY A 49 -0.85 12.81 -7.71
CA GLY A 49 -1.12 12.19 -6.41
C GLY A 49 0.02 11.39 -5.78
N VAL A 50 1.05 11.03 -6.55
CA VAL A 50 2.08 10.07 -6.12
C VAL A 50 2.88 10.60 -4.93
N GLN A 51 3.38 11.83 -4.99
CA GLN A 51 4.21 12.41 -3.93
C GLN A 51 3.45 12.49 -2.60
N LYS A 52 2.18 12.91 -2.62
CA LYS A 52 1.35 13.03 -1.42
C LYS A 52 1.15 11.69 -0.72
N ILE A 53 1.06 10.61 -1.49
CA ILE A 53 0.90 9.26 -0.94
C ILE A 53 2.21 8.76 -0.37
N VAL A 54 3.33 8.99 -1.07
CA VAL A 54 4.67 8.68 -0.56
C VAL A 54 4.90 9.39 0.78
N ASP A 55 4.59 10.68 0.88
CA ASP A 55 4.75 11.45 2.12
C ASP A 55 3.83 10.94 3.24
N ALA A 56 2.56 10.63 2.92
CA ALA A 56 1.61 10.11 3.89
C ALA A 56 2.01 8.72 4.40
N VAL A 57 2.46 7.83 3.50
CA VAL A 57 2.92 6.48 3.86
C VAL A 57 4.21 6.56 4.67
N THR A 58 5.19 7.37 4.26
CA THR A 58 6.45 7.53 5.01
C THR A 58 6.19 8.04 6.42
N ARG A 59 5.23 8.95 6.60
CA ARG A 59 4.82 9.47 7.91
C ARG A 59 4.10 8.43 8.76
N ALA A 60 3.20 7.65 8.15
CA ALA A 60 2.38 6.67 8.87
C ALA A 60 3.12 5.34 9.14
N LEU A 61 4.05 4.97 8.26
CA LEU A 61 4.78 3.70 8.24
C LEU A 61 6.27 3.97 7.95
N PRO A 62 7.03 4.46 8.93
CA PRO A 62 8.43 4.87 8.73
C PRO A 62 9.36 3.71 8.34
N SER A 63 8.98 2.46 8.65
CA SER A 63 9.72 1.26 8.26
C SER A 63 9.26 0.67 6.92
N ALA A 64 8.32 1.31 6.22
CA ALA A 64 7.86 0.83 4.92
C ALA A 64 8.94 1.04 3.85
N GLN A 65 9.14 0.01 3.02
CA GLN A 65 9.97 0.11 1.82
C GLN A 65 9.11 0.60 0.65
N LEU A 66 9.47 1.73 0.07
CA LEU A 66 8.77 2.38 -1.02
C LEU A 66 9.58 2.23 -2.31
N GLY A 67 8.90 1.94 -3.42
CA GLY A 67 9.53 1.80 -4.73
C GLY A 67 8.51 2.02 -5.84
N ARG A 68 9.03 2.28 -7.05
CA ARG A 68 8.21 2.43 -8.26
C ARG A 68 8.31 1.16 -9.09
N VAL A 69 7.17 0.57 -9.43
CA VAL A 69 7.13 -0.52 -10.41
C VAL A 69 7.22 0.10 -11.80
N VAL A 70 8.31 -0.19 -12.52
CA VAL A 70 8.50 0.19 -13.91
C VAL A 70 8.25 -1.07 -14.75
N PRO A 71 7.39 -1.03 -15.79
CA PRO A 71 7.32 -2.14 -16.73
C PRO A 71 8.69 -2.34 -17.39
N ALA A 72 9.10 -3.60 -17.55
CA ALA A 72 10.36 -3.98 -18.17
C ALA A 72 10.38 -3.65 -19.67
#